data_AF-A0A5P2DQG8-F1
#
_entry.id   AF-A0A5P2DQG8-F1
#
_cell.length_a   1.000
_cell.length_b   1.000
_cell.length_c   1.000
_cell.angle_alpha   90.00
_cell.angle_beta   90.00
_cell.angle_gamma   90.00
#
_symmetry.space_group_name_H-M   'P 1'
#
loop_
_entity.id
_entity.type
_entity.pdbx_description
1 polymer ?
#
loop_
_entity_poly.entity_id
_entity_poly.type
_entity_poly.pdbx_seq_one_letter_code
_entity_poly.pdbx_strand_id
1 'polypeptide(L)'
;MYEMVDALVRAGGRFRPRPTPLGDDAFWPTKTDQRCSMETPIDFAVARSVPGQPADLGFDEDDDMISCGLCWATITGANHRPGTTWGAPGG
;
A
#
# COMPACT_ATOMS: atom_id res chain seq x y z
N MET A 1 4.15 8.16 1.05
CA MET A 1 3.04 7.25 0.73
C MET A 1 1.80 7.98 0.23
N TYR A 2 1.37 9.11 0.83
CA TYR A 2 0.21 9.88 0.35
C TYR A 2 0.29 10.32 -1.13
N GLU A 3 1.40 10.93 -1.56
CA GLU A 3 1.59 11.31 -2.98
C GLU A 3 1.51 10.12 -3.94
N MET A 4 1.88 8.92 -3.48
CA MET A 4 1.78 7.69 -4.27
C MET A 4 0.34 7.21 -4.37
N VAL A 5 -0.41 7.27 -3.28
CA VAL A 5 -1.85 7.00 -3.28
C VAL A 5 -2.57 7.94 -4.24
N ASP A 6 -2.27 9.24 -4.18
CA ASP A 6 -2.87 10.24 -5.07
C ASP A 6 -2.54 9.98 -6.54
N ALA A 7 -1.29 9.63 -6.85
CA ALA A 7 -0.88 9.27 -8.21
C ALA A 7 -1.63 8.02 -8.72
N LEU A 8 -1.75 6.98 -7.88
CA LEU A 8 -2.49 5.76 -8.21
C LEU A 8 -3.98 6.03 -8.41
N VAL A 9 -4.61 6.87 -7.58
CA VAL A 9 -6.01 7.28 -7.75
C VAL A 9 -6.20 8.06 -9.05
N ARG A 10 -5.30 9.00 -9.37
CA ARG A 10 -5.34 9.77 -10.63
C ARG A 10 -5.15 8.89 -11.86
N ALA A 11 -4.39 7.81 -11.75
CA ALA A 11 -4.24 6.80 -12.79
C ALA A 11 -5.45 5.86 -12.93
N GLY A 12 -6.48 6.01 -12.09
CA GLY A 12 -7.71 5.22 -12.13
C GLY A 12 -7.75 4.06 -11.14
N GLY A 13 -6.74 3.92 -10.28
CA GLY A 13 -6.74 2.97 -9.18
C GLY A 13 -7.83 3.28 -8.15
N ARG A 14 -8.42 2.24 -7.57
CA ARG A 14 -9.47 2.37 -6.54
C ARG A 14 -9.02 1.70 -5.26
N PHE A 15 -9.21 2.35 -4.12
CA PHE A 15 -8.90 1.79 -2.81
C PHE A 15 -10.18 1.28 -2.14
N ARG A 16 -10.07 0.15 -1.46
CA ARG A 16 -11.16 -0.41 -0.66
C ARG A 16 -11.42 0.49 0.54
N PRO A 17 -12.68 0.84 0.82
CA PRO A 17 -13.03 1.56 2.04
C PRO A 17 -12.76 0.69 3.27
N ARG A 18 -12.61 1.35 4.42
CA ARG A 18 -12.48 0.68 5.71
C ARG A 18 -13.71 -0.16 6.04
N PRO A 19 -13.56 -1.40 6.56
CA PRO A 19 -14.65 -2.12 7.16
C PRO A 19 -15.29 -1.25 8.24
N THR A 20 -16.60 -1.04 8.12
CA THR A 20 -17.40 -0.50 9.21
C THR A 20 -17.24 -1.41 10.43
N PRO A 21 -16.98 -0.88 11.64
CA PRO A 21 -17.21 0.49 12.12
C PRO A 21 -15.97 1.40 12.15
N LEU A 22 -14.89 1.06 11.43
CA LEU A 22 -13.58 1.63 11.74
C LEU A 22 -13.28 2.98 11.02
N GLY A 23 -14.10 3.46 10.07
CA GLY A 23 -13.97 4.79 9.42
C GLY A 23 -14.31 4.76 7.93
N ASP A 24 -14.11 5.88 7.21
CA ASP A 24 -14.37 5.99 5.76
C ASP A 24 -13.08 6.24 4.94
N ASP A 25 -11.95 6.51 5.59
CA ASP A 25 -10.67 6.74 4.90
C ASP A 25 -10.12 5.44 4.29
N ALA A 26 -9.54 5.53 3.09
CA ALA A 26 -8.82 4.43 2.45
C ALA A 26 -7.54 4.02 3.19
N PHE A 27 -6.99 4.95 4.00
CA PHE A 27 -5.75 4.76 4.76
C PHE A 27 -6.07 4.40 6.20
N TRP A 28 -5.74 3.18 6.64
CA TRP A 28 -6.02 2.77 8.02
C TRP A 28 -4.71 2.70 8.80
N PRO A 29 -4.42 3.69 9.66
CA PRO A 29 -3.42 3.50 10.68
C PRO A 29 -3.99 2.53 11.72
N THR A 30 -3.53 1.28 11.74
CA THR A 30 -3.61 0.49 12.96
C THR A 30 -2.43 0.87 13.86
N LYS A 31 -2.54 0.66 15.17
CA LYS A 31 -1.47 0.97 16.15
C LYS A 31 -0.12 0.30 15.83
N THR A 32 -0.11 -0.68 14.92
CA THR A 32 1.06 -1.52 14.60
C THR A 32 1.28 -1.75 13.10
N ASP A 33 0.42 -1.23 12.21
CA ASP A 33 0.50 -1.50 10.76
C ASP A 33 -0.40 -0.53 9.95
N GLN A 34 0.16 0.25 9.02
CA GLN A 34 -0.61 1.13 8.14
C GLN A 34 -0.92 0.38 6.84
N ARG A 35 -2.17 -0.07 6.62
CA ARG A 35 -2.51 -0.86 5.42
C ARG A 35 -3.52 -0.15 4.53
N CYS A 36 -3.28 -0.19 3.23
CA CYS A 36 -4.19 0.20 2.17
C CYS A 36 -4.39 -0.98 1.22
N SER A 37 -5.62 -1.26 0.82
CA SER A 37 -5.89 -2.28 -0.19
C SER A 37 -6.58 -1.67 -1.40
N MET A 38 -6.11 -1.99 -2.60
CA MET A 38 -6.74 -1.57 -3.85
C MET A 38 -7.75 -2.62 -4.35
N GLU A 39 -8.79 -2.17 -5.04
CA GLU A 39 -9.74 -3.01 -5.77
C GLU A 39 -9.19 -3.47 -7.12
N THR A 40 -8.15 -2.80 -7.61
CA THR A 40 -7.42 -3.10 -8.84
C THR A 40 -5.98 -3.50 -8.53
N PRO A 41 -5.28 -4.17 -9.45
CA PRO A 41 -3.83 -4.35 -9.33
C PRO A 41 -3.10 -3.00 -9.23
N ILE A 42 -1.94 -2.98 -8.60
CA ILE A 42 -1.09 -1.79 -8.50
C ILE A 42 -0.47 -1.50 -9.87
N ASP A 43 -0.57 -0.25 -10.31
CA ASP A 43 0.25 0.24 -11.42
C ASP A 43 1.63 0.64 -10.88
N PHE A 44 2.59 -0.29 -10.98
CA PHE A 44 3.94 -0.07 -10.48
C PHE A 44 4.74 0.95 -11.29
N ALA A 45 4.39 1.18 -12.56
CA ALA A 45 5.02 2.22 -13.37
C ALA A 45 4.61 3.60 -12.85
N VAL A 46 3.31 3.79 -12.55
CA VAL A 46 2.79 4.99 -11.90
C VAL A 46 3.42 5.14 -10.51
N ALA A 47 3.43 4.08 -9.70
CA ALA A 47 3.99 4.14 -8.36
C ALA A 47 5.47 4.58 -8.37
N ARG A 48 6.30 4.10 -9.29
CA ARG A 48 7.71 4.50 -9.41
C ARG A 48 7.92 5.90 -9.98
N SER A 49 6.94 6.45 -10.69
CA SER A 49 7.05 7.77 -11.32
C SER A 49 6.93 8.93 -10.31
N VAL A 50 6.50 8.66 -9.08
CA VAL A 50 6.23 9.70 -8.08
C VAL A 50 7.54 10.22 -7.48
N PRO A 51 7.81 11.53 -7.58
CA PRO A 51 9.04 12.12 -7.06
C PRO A 51 9.04 12.19 -5.52
N GLY A 52 10.24 12.26 -4.93
CA GLY A 52 10.40 12.46 -3.48
C GLY A 52 10.00 11.24 -2.64
N GLN A 53 10.00 10.06 -3.25
CA GLN A 53 9.69 8.83 -2.56
C GLN A 53 10.74 8.46 -1.50
N PRO A 54 10.33 7.90 -0.34
CA PRO A 54 11.26 7.37 0.64
C PRO A 54 12.20 6.34 0.02
N ALA A 55 13.48 6.37 0.41
CA ALA A 55 14.47 5.42 -0.10
C ALA A 55 14.16 3.95 0.27
N ASP A 56 13.48 3.73 1.39
CA ASP A 56 13.14 2.39 1.92
C ASP A 56 11.78 1.88 1.41
N LEU A 57 11.38 2.27 0.20
CA LEU A 57 10.22 1.67 -0.45
C LEU A 57 10.60 0.36 -1.14
N GLY A 58 9.94 -0.73 -0.72
CA GLY A 58 9.96 -2.01 -1.40
C GLY A 58 8.79 -2.12 -2.37
N PHE A 59 9.07 -2.50 -3.61
CA PHE A 59 8.06 -2.85 -4.62
C PHE A 59 8.14 -4.35 -4.89
N ASP A 60 7.08 -5.07 -4.53
CA ASP A 60 6.93 -6.50 -4.78
C ASP A 60 5.84 -6.68 -5.85
N GLU A 61 6.26 -6.70 -7.12
CA GLU A 61 5.35 -6.82 -8.26
C GLU A 61 4.68 -8.20 -8.32
N ASP A 62 5.39 -9.25 -7.90
CA ASP A 62 4.89 -10.61 -7.92
C ASP A 62 3.78 -10.83 -6.87
N ASP A 63 3.86 -10.10 -5.75
CA ASP A 63 2.85 -10.09 -4.69
C ASP A 63 1.91 -8.88 -4.71
N ASP A 64 1.94 -8.07 -5.78
CA ASP A 64 1.07 -6.90 -5.95
C ASP A 64 1.10 -5.99 -4.70
N MET A 65 2.30 -5.71 -4.17
CA MET A 65 2.49 -5.03 -2.89
C MET A 65 3.56 -3.94 -2.96
N ILE A 66 3.32 -2.83 -2.27
CA ILE A 66 4.31 -1.80 -1.96
C ILE A 66 4.42 -1.66 -0.45
N SER A 67 5.63 -1.64 0.08
CA SER A 67 5.89 -1.49 1.51
C SER A 67 6.89 -0.39 1.79
N CYS A 68 6.75 0.30 2.92
CA CYS A 68 7.69 1.31 3.38
C CYS A 68 8.40 0.81 4.65
N GLY A 69 9.71 0.61 4.57
CA GLY A 69 10.53 0.14 5.70
C GLY A 69 10.63 1.14 6.86
N LEU A 70 10.42 2.44 6.61
CA LEU A 70 10.52 3.50 7.63
C LEU A 70 9.27 3.66 8.48
N CYS A 71 8.09 3.60 7.86
CA CYS A 71 6.82 3.86 8.52
C CYS A 71 5.91 2.61 8.60
N TRP A 72 6.39 1.47 8.13
CA TRP A 72 5.68 0.19 8.07
C TRP A 72 4.30 0.30 7.41
N ALA A 73 4.18 1.19 6.42
CA ALA A 73 2.97 1.31 5.62
C ALA A 73 3.03 0.36 4.43
N THR A 74 1.92 -0.31 4.14
CA THR A 74 1.76 -1.21 3.01
C THR A 74 0.57 -0.83 2.15
N ILE A 75 0.75 -0.92 0.83
CA ILE A 75 -0.32 -0.86 -0.17
C ILE A 75 -0.35 -2.23 -0.84
N THR A 76 -1.49 -2.89 -0.83
CA THR A 76 -1.71 -4.19 -1.47
C THR A 76 -2.71 -4.03 -2.60
N GLY A 77 -2.43 -4.55 -3.79
CA GLY A 77 -3.37 -4.58 -4.90
C GLY A 77 -4.35 -5.75 -4.84
N ALA A 78 -5.21 -5.83 -5.85
CA ALA A 78 -6.25 -6.86 -5.93
C ALA A 78 -5.71 -8.30 -6.03
N ASN A 79 -4.47 -8.47 -6.51
CA ASN A 79 -3.84 -9.77 -6.70
C ASN A 79 -2.95 -10.18 -5.52
N HIS A 80 -2.85 -9.35 -4.48
CA HIS A 80 -2.03 -9.64 -3.31
C HIS A 80 -2.42 -10.97 -2.67
N ARG A 81 -1.41 -11.82 -2.40
CA ARG A 81 -1.62 -13.14 -1.81
C ARG A 81 -1.28 -13.05 -0.32
N PRO A 82 -2.22 -13.34 0.60
CA PRO A 82 -1.97 -13.20 2.05
C PRO A 82 -0.90 -14.12 2.66
N GLY A 83 -0.06 -14.80 1.86
CA GLY A 83 1.02 -15.69 2.29
C GLY A 83 2.36 -14.99 2.53
N THR A 84 2.50 -13.72 2.17
CA THR A 84 3.73 -12.92 2.20
C THR A 84 3.55 -11.69 3.07
N THR A 85 3.01 -11.89 4.27
CA THR A 85 3.30 -10.92 5.34
C THR A 85 4.78 -11.06 5.64
N TRP A 86 5.58 -10.04 5.33
CA TRP A 86 6.88 -9.88 5.97
C TRP A 86 6.62 -9.96 7.47
N GLY A 87 7.04 -11.08 8.08
CA GLY A 87 7.09 -11.17 9.52
C GLY A 87 7.86 -9.95 10.00
N ALA A 88 7.29 -9.21 10.95
CA ALA A 88 8.07 -8.22 11.69
C ALA A 88 9.44 -8.83 11.99
N PRO A 89 10.56 -8.14 11.74
CA PRO A 89 11.87 -8.68 12.06
C PRO A 89 11.81 -9.15 13.50
N GLY A 90 11.96 -10.47 13.70
CA GLY A 90 11.74 -11.11 14.98
C GLY A 90 12.54 -10.40 16.06
N GLY A 91 11.83 -9.90 17.07
CA GLY A 91 12.39 -9.62 18.38
C GLY A 91 12.30 -10.85 19.26
#